data_AF-A0A2V8UX45-F1
#
_entry.id   AF-A0A2V8UX45-F1
#
_cell.length_a   1.000
_cell.length_b   1.000
_cell.length_c   1.000
_cell.angle_alpha   90.00
_cell.angle_beta   90.00
_cell.angle_gamma   90.00
#
_symmetry.space_group_name_H-M   'P 1'
#
loop_
_entity.id
_entity.type
_entity.pdbx_description
1 polymer ?
#
loop_
_entity_poly.entity_id
_entity_poly.type
_entity_poly.pdbx_seq_one_letter_code
_entity_poly.pdbx_strand_id
1 'polypeptide(L)'
;EIERDLSGKSSIYWLWPFKNYSTFCPYLVGSYEEVSDELMKYIRAGFTNYILDIPAEERDLQSVGIVFQMAEKQARVKVNVANT
;
A
#
# COMPACT_ATOMS: atom_id res chain seq x y z
N GLU A 1 2.54 -18.10 -2.62
CA GLU A 1 1.14 -18.02 -3.05
C GLU A 1 0.59 -16.67 -2.60
N ILE A 2 0.05 -15.86 -3.52
CA ILE A 2 -0.55 -14.57 -3.17
C ILE A 2 -1.96 -14.89 -2.66
N GLU A 3 -2.28 -14.48 -1.44
CA GLU A 3 -3.63 -14.69 -0.89
C GLU A 3 -4.64 -13.94 -1.74
N ARG A 4 -5.85 -14.51 -1.88
CA ARG A 4 -6.93 -13.83 -2.59
C ARG A 4 -7.77 -13.04 -1.62
N ASP A 5 -8.14 -11.82 -1.99
CA ASP A 5 -9.11 -11.03 -1.24
C ASP A 5 -10.52 -11.66 -1.34
N LEU A 6 -11.49 -11.08 -0.62
CA LEU A 6 -12.88 -11.54 -0.62
C LEU A 6 -13.57 -11.42 -2.00
N SER A 7 -12.98 -10.69 -2.95
CA SER A 7 -13.45 -10.59 -4.34
C SER A 7 -12.81 -11.64 -5.25
N GLY A 8 -11.93 -12.49 -4.72
CA GLY A 8 -11.18 -13.48 -5.46
C GLY A 8 -10.01 -12.91 -6.24
N LYS A 9 -9.65 -11.62 -6.11
CA LYS A 9 -8.45 -11.04 -6.71
C LYS A 9 -7.23 -11.31 -5.85
N SER A 10 -6.05 -11.32 -6.45
CA SER A 10 -4.80 -11.33 -5.69
C SER A 10 -4.78 -10.15 -4.71
N SER A 11 -4.71 -10.44 -3.42
CA SER A 11 -4.52 -9.44 -2.38
C SER A 11 -3.16 -8.79 -2.55
N ILE A 12 -3.14 -7.47 -2.43
CA ILE A 12 -1.89 -6.70 -2.40
C ILE A 12 -1.10 -6.94 -1.11
N TYR A 13 -1.75 -7.43 -0.05
CA TYR A 13 -1.05 -7.80 1.17
C TYR A 13 -0.29 -9.10 0.94
N TRP A 14 1.02 -9.00 0.85
CA TRP A 14 1.89 -10.15 0.77
C TRP A 14 2.15 -10.70 2.17
N LEU A 15 1.31 -11.65 2.59
CA LEU A 15 1.34 -12.22 3.95
C LEU A 15 2.35 -13.36 4.13
N TRP A 16 3.13 -13.70 3.11
CA TRP A 16 4.13 -14.78 3.21
C TRP A 16 5.16 -14.54 4.33
N PRO A 17 5.69 -13.31 4.54
CA PRO A 17 6.58 -13.03 5.66
C PRO A 17 5.94 -13.29 7.02
N PHE A 18 4.66 -12.95 7.23
CA PHE A 18 3.95 -13.25 8.48
C PHE A 18 3.81 -14.75 8.75
N LYS A 19 3.69 -15.55 7.69
CA LYS A 19 3.55 -17.01 7.81
C LYS A 19 4.86 -17.74 8.08
N ASN A 20 5.99 -17.16 7.69
CA ASN A 20 7.29 -17.84 7.68
C ASN A 20 8.32 -17.18 8.59
N TYR A 21 8.08 -15.94 9.04
CA TYR A 21 8.96 -15.19 9.92
C TYR A 21 8.16 -14.42 10.98
N SER A 22 8.83 -13.99 12.05
CA SER A 22 8.23 -13.14 13.09
C SER A 22 8.28 -11.67 12.68
N THR A 23 7.43 -11.29 11.72
CA THR A 23 7.25 -9.88 11.32
C THR A 23 5.83 -9.40 11.63
N PHE A 24 5.70 -8.11 11.96
CA PHE A 24 4.44 -7.45 12.26
C PHE A 24 4.12 -6.27 11.32
N CYS A 25 4.95 -6.07 10.29
CA CYS A 25 4.81 -4.95 9.35
C CYS A 25 4.09 -5.38 8.07
N PRO A 26 3.21 -4.54 7.49
CA PRO A 26 2.53 -4.87 6.25
C PRO A 26 3.51 -4.85 5.06
N TYR A 27 3.45 -5.89 4.22
CA TYR A 27 4.15 -5.94 2.93
C TYR A 27 3.12 -5.80 1.82
N LEU A 28 3.27 -4.77 0.98
CA LEU A 28 2.36 -4.49 -0.13
C LEU A 28 3.06 -4.83 -1.45
N VAL A 29 2.45 -5.69 -2.27
CA VAL A 29 2.98 -6.12 -3.57
C VAL A 29 1.86 -6.01 -4.61
N GLY A 30 2.07 -5.17 -5.61
CA GLY A 30 1.10 -4.89 -6.67
C GLY A 30 1.63 -3.83 -7.64
N SER A 31 0.76 -3.34 -8.53
CA SER A 31 1.07 -2.19 -9.38
C SER A 31 1.19 -0.90 -8.55
N TYR A 32 1.75 0.16 -9.15
CA TYR A 32 1.82 1.45 -8.47
C TYR A 32 0.44 2.00 -8.11
N GLU A 33 -0.54 1.81 -8.99
CA GLU A 33 -1.94 2.17 -8.75
C GLU A 33 -2.49 1.40 -7.55
N GLU A 34 -2.37 0.07 -7.57
CA GLU A 34 -2.91 -0.80 -6.51
C GLU A 34 -2.31 -0.48 -5.13
N VAL A 35 -0.99 -0.27 -5.06
CA VAL A 35 -0.31 0.08 -3.81
C VAL A 35 -0.66 1.50 -3.37
N SER A 36 -0.75 2.45 -4.30
CA SER A 36 -1.13 3.83 -3.97
C SER A 36 -2.56 3.95 -3.42
N ASP A 37 -3.49 3.17 -3.97
CA ASP A 37 -4.89 3.14 -3.52
C ASP A 37 -5.01 2.62 -2.08
N GLU A 38 -4.16 1.68 -1.70
CA GLU A 38 -4.09 1.18 -0.33
C GLU A 38 -3.45 2.19 0.62
N LEU A 39 -2.30 2.78 0.23
CA LEU A 39 -1.62 3.81 1.01
C LEU A 39 -2.52 5.03 1.24
N MET A 40 -3.33 5.42 0.25
CA MET A 40 -4.31 6.49 0.38
C MET A 40 -5.28 6.23 1.55
N LYS A 41 -5.69 4.98 1.79
CA LYS A 41 -6.58 4.64 2.92
C LYS A 41 -5.91 4.94 4.25
N TYR A 42 -4.63 4.60 4.41
CA TYR A 42 -3.85 4.95 5.59
C TYR A 42 -3.72 6.46 5.76
N ILE A 43 -3.39 7.20 4.69
CA ILE A 43 -3.28 8.66 4.75
C ILE A 43 -4.61 9.28 5.20
N ARG A 44 -5.74 8.83 4.63
CA ARG A 44 -7.09 9.30 5.01
C ARG A 44 -7.48 8.92 6.44
N ALA A 45 -6.97 7.81 6.95
CA ALA A 45 -7.14 7.41 8.34
C ALA A 45 -6.28 8.25 9.32
N GLY A 46 -5.43 9.15 8.83
CA GLY A 46 -4.65 10.08 9.65
C GLY A 46 -3.23 9.62 9.96
N PHE A 47 -2.74 8.56 9.30
CA PHE A 47 -1.32 8.17 9.41
C PHE A 47 -0.44 9.19 8.69
N THR A 48 0.61 9.65 9.37
CA THR A 48 1.49 10.74 8.87
C THR A 48 2.96 10.34 8.79
N ASN A 49 3.35 9.27 9.48
CA ASN A 49 4.73 8.80 9.54
C ASN A 49 4.76 7.34 9.10
N TYR A 50 5.68 7.02 8.19
CA TYR A 50 5.86 5.69 7.61
C TYR A 50 7.32 5.29 7.74
N ILE A 51 7.55 4.02 8.11
CA ILE A 51 8.89 3.44 8.16
C ILE A 51 8.97 2.46 7.01
N LEU A 52 9.95 2.66 6.13
CA LEU A 52 10.25 1.77 5.02
C LEU A 52 11.24 0.72 5.49
N ASP A 53 11.01 -0.53 5.09
CA ASP A 53 12.01 -1.58 5.24
C ASP A 53 13.17 -1.30 4.27
N ILE A 54 14.37 -1.81 4.60
CA ILE A 54 15.64 -1.43 3.98
C ILE A 54 15.56 -1.62 2.44
N PRO A 55 15.61 -0.54 1.63
CA PRO A 55 15.62 -0.64 0.17
C PRO A 55 16.92 -1.33 -0.29
N ALA A 56 16.82 -2.24 -1.25
CA ALA A 56 17.96 -2.98 -1.77
C ALA A 56 18.70 -2.17 -2.85
N GLU A 57 17.99 -1.34 -3.61
CA GLU A 57 18.56 -0.51 -4.67
C GLU A 57 17.86 0.85 -4.83
N GLU A 58 18.44 1.74 -5.63
CA GLU A 58 17.91 3.09 -5.88
C GLU A 58 16.49 3.06 -6.47
N ARG A 59 16.21 2.08 -7.33
CA ARG A 59 14.88 1.90 -7.94
C ARG A 59 13.80 1.66 -6.89
N ASP A 60 14.11 1.00 -5.77
CA ASP A 60 13.14 0.76 -4.71
C ASP A 60 12.69 2.08 -4.10
N LEU A 61 13.64 2.98 -3.81
CA LEU A 61 13.36 4.32 -3.29
C LEU A 61 12.52 5.16 -4.28
N GLN A 62 12.84 5.08 -5.57
CA GLN A 62 12.07 5.77 -6.62
C GLN A 62 10.63 5.25 -6.69
N SER A 63 10.44 3.93 -6.66
CA SER A 63 9.13 3.27 -6.69
C SER A 63 8.28 3.67 -5.49
N VAL A 64 8.88 3.68 -4.29
CA VAL A 64 8.25 4.17 -3.07
C VAL A 64 7.80 5.62 -3.21
N GLY A 65 8.68 6.51 -3.70
CA GLY A 65 8.34 7.91 -3.91
C GLY A 65 7.15 8.11 -4.84
N ILE A 66 7.09 7.34 -5.94
CA ILE A 66 5.99 7.38 -6.90
C ILE A 66 4.66 7.00 -6.23
N VAL A 67 4.60 5.88 -5.51
CA VAL A 67 3.34 5.42 -4.90
C VAL A 67 2.85 6.36 -3.80
N PHE A 68 3.75 6.96 -3.00
CA PHE A 68 3.36 7.95 -2.00
C PHE A 68 2.85 9.25 -2.64
N GLN A 69 3.50 9.74 -3.70
CA GLN A 69 3.02 10.92 -4.43
C GLN A 69 1.63 10.68 -5.03
N MET A 70 1.40 9.50 -5.61
CA MET A 70 0.08 9.09 -6.12
C MET A 70 -0.94 9.04 -4.99
N ALA A 71 -0.63 8.35 -3.89
CA ALA A 71 -1.52 8.20 -2.74
C ALA A 71 -1.89 9.53 -2.10
N GLU A 72 -0.93 10.44 -1.91
CA GLU A 72 -1.18 11.79 -1.40
C GLU A 72 -2.10 12.59 -2.32
N LYS A 73 -1.84 12.54 -3.63
CA LYS A 73 -2.67 13.23 -4.62
C LYS A 73 -4.12 12.73 -4.55
N GLN A 74 -4.32 11.42 -4.46
CA GLN A 74 -5.64 10.81 -4.31
C GLN A 74 -6.31 11.17 -2.96
N ALA A 75 -5.54 11.17 -1.87
CA ALA A 75 -6.07 11.46 -0.54
C ALA A 75 -6.58 12.90 -0.41
N ARG A 76 -5.95 13.86 -1.11
CA ARG A 76 -6.36 15.28 -1.15
C ARG A 76 -7.64 15.53 -1.96
N VAL A 77 -8.01 14.61 -2.87
CA VAL A 77 -9.28 14.70 -3.58
C VAL A 77 -10.41 14.37 -2.59
N LYS A 78 -11.30 15.34 -2.37
CA LYS A 78 -12.52 15.12 -1.57
C LYS A 78 -13.36 14.05 -2.23
N VAL A 79 -13.64 12.96 -1.51
CA VAL A 79 -14.68 12.01 -1.94
C VAL A 79 -16.00 12.74 -1.80
N ASN A 80 -16.67 13.03 -2.92
CA ASN A 80 -18.07 13.42 -2.88
C ASN A 80 -18.86 12.19 -2.44
N VAL A 81 -19.39 12.24 -1.22
CA VAL A 81 -20.35 11.27 -0.70
C VAL A 81 -21.69 11.53 -1.39
N ALA A 82 -21.74 11.27 -2.69
CA ALA A 82 -22.97 11.22 -3.47
C ALA A 82 -23.04 9.79 -4.00
N ASN A 83 -23.95 9.01 -3.41
CA ASN A 83 -24.21 7.58 -3.60
C ASN A 83 -23.59 6.69 -2.51
N THR A 84 -24.21 6.75 -1.32
CA THR A 84 -24.39 5.57 -0.47
C THR A 84 -25.84 5.11 -0.64
#